data_AF-A0A2V2G8W8-F1
#
_entry.id   AF-A0A2V2G8W8-F1
#
_cell.length_a   1.000
_cell.length_b   1.000
_cell.length_c   1.000
_cell.angle_alpha   90.00
_cell.angle_beta   90.00
_cell.angle_gamma   90.00
#
_symmetry.space_group_name_H-M   'P 1'
#
loop_
_entity.id
_entity.type
_entity.pdbx_description
1 polymer ?
#
loop_
_entity_poly.entity_id
_entity_poly.type
_entity_poly.pdbx_seq_one_letter_code
_entity_poly.pdbx_strand_id
1 'polypeptide(L)'
;MHRLRLVLVRTRFPENIGTAARASANFGHSPLYLVRPERWTREKALPLATSQGAPLLDTLTVCDDLAEAVAPCSLVVGTTARTGGWRRQLSTPRQAAAEVAARLAAGEQVALVFGPEDRGLSNADLEHCGRLATIPTAPDASSLNLAQAVLLLVYECRLALPGAPRLDDHGALSRRVTREERDLLDATLKRSLMDIGFLRPDNPDYFFLPLARFLDRADVRRHEMDLLMGICRRMARRAASSSVDPASARPAAGAGPEN
;
A
#
# COMPACT_ATOMS: atom_id res chain seq x y z
N MET A 1 16.51 -0.89 10.04
CA MET A 1 15.76 -1.80 10.93
C MET A 1 16.63 -2.41 12.03
N HIS A 2 17.94 -2.65 11.85
CA HIS A 2 18.78 -3.24 12.92
C HIS A 2 18.86 -2.45 14.24
N ARG A 3 18.54 -1.15 14.26
CA ARG A 3 18.41 -0.32 15.48
C ARG A 3 17.01 -0.33 16.10
N LEU A 4 16.09 -1.13 15.56
CA LEU A 4 14.75 -1.35 16.09
C LEU A 4 14.70 -2.70 16.80
N ARG A 5 14.63 -2.71 18.13
CA ARG A 5 14.52 -3.92 18.93
C ARG A 5 13.06 -4.37 19.01
N LEU A 6 12.82 -5.65 18.77
CA LEU A 6 11.54 -6.29 19.06
C LEU A 6 11.67 -6.99 20.42
N VAL A 7 11.06 -6.42 21.46
CA VAL A 7 11.18 -6.91 22.84
C VAL A 7 9.91 -7.68 23.21
N LEU A 8 10.05 -8.98 23.46
CA LEU A 8 8.96 -9.88 23.80
C LEU A 8 9.03 -10.22 25.29
N VAL A 9 8.07 -9.72 26.06
CA VAL A 9 8.05 -9.83 27.52
C VAL A 9 7.25 -11.05 27.94
N ARG A 10 7.88 -11.93 28.72
CA ARG A 10 7.28 -13.12 29.33
C ARG A 10 6.48 -13.96 28.33
N THR A 11 6.98 -14.09 27.11
CA THR A 11 6.30 -14.85 26.07
C THR A 11 6.12 -16.29 26.49
N ARG A 12 4.87 -16.76 26.43
CA ARG A 12 4.48 -18.06 26.98
C ARG A 12 4.66 -19.18 25.97
N PHE A 13 4.50 -18.92 24.68
CA PHE A 13 4.58 -19.92 23.62
C PHE A 13 5.78 -19.65 22.68
N PRO A 14 6.80 -20.54 22.62
CA PRO A 14 7.95 -20.39 21.72
C PRO A 14 7.57 -20.26 20.24
N GLU A 15 6.44 -20.83 19.84
CA GLU A 15 5.87 -20.75 18.50
C GLU A 15 5.60 -19.29 18.10
N ASN A 16 5.18 -18.45 19.06
CA ASN A 16 5.02 -17.01 18.81
C ASN A 16 6.37 -16.31 18.65
N ILE A 17 7.43 -16.75 19.34
CA ILE A 17 8.79 -16.22 19.15
C ILE A 17 9.28 -16.55 17.74
N GLY A 18 9.08 -17.79 17.28
CA GLY A 18 9.38 -18.20 15.91
C GLY A 18 8.62 -17.37 14.87
N THR A 19 7.31 -17.21 15.06
CA THR A 19 6.46 -16.40 14.16
C THR A 19 6.86 -14.92 14.18
N ALA A 20 7.25 -14.37 15.34
CA ALA A 20 7.79 -13.01 15.46
C ALA A 20 9.14 -12.86 14.75
N ALA A 21 10.02 -13.85 14.82
CA ALA A 21 11.29 -13.87 14.07
C ALA A 21 11.04 -13.89 12.56
N ARG A 22 10.07 -14.70 12.10
CA ARG A 22 9.61 -14.68 10.70
C ARG A 22 9.12 -13.29 10.29
N ALA A 23 8.27 -12.66 11.10
CA ALA A 23 7.77 -11.32 10.84
C ALA A 23 8.94 -10.32 10.75
N SER A 24 9.90 -10.38 11.68
CA SER A 24 11.10 -9.55 11.63
C SER A 24 11.88 -9.72 10.33
N ALA A 25 12.15 -10.96 9.91
CA ALA A 25 12.86 -11.25 8.67
C ALA A 25 12.15 -10.66 7.44
N ASN A 26 10.81 -10.78 7.36
CA ASN A 26 10.03 -10.20 6.27
C ASN A 26 10.18 -8.68 6.15
N PHE A 27 10.37 -7.96 7.26
CA PHE A 27 10.31 -6.49 7.30
C PHE A 27 11.62 -5.80 7.66
N GLY A 28 12.74 -6.52 7.65
CA GLY A 28 14.08 -5.92 7.72
C GLY A 28 14.97 -6.39 8.85
N HIS A 29 14.73 -7.58 9.41
CA HIS A 29 15.63 -8.26 10.34
C HIS A 29 15.98 -7.44 11.59
N SER A 30 14.95 -6.83 12.18
CA SER A 30 15.02 -6.23 13.51
C SER A 30 15.43 -7.28 14.56
N PRO A 31 16.43 -7.02 15.43
CA PRO A 31 16.86 -7.99 16.43
C PRO A 31 15.76 -8.26 17.47
N LEU A 32 15.68 -9.52 17.93
CA LEU A 32 14.74 -9.97 18.95
C LEU A 32 15.41 -9.97 20.34
N TYR A 33 14.65 -9.49 21.33
CA TYR A 33 15.01 -9.51 22.73
C TYR A 33 13.89 -10.20 23.50
N LEU A 34 14.22 -11.20 24.31
CA LEU A 34 13.27 -11.95 25.13
C LEU A 34 13.47 -11.58 26.59
N VAL A 35 12.45 -11.05 27.25
CA VAL A 35 12.52 -10.72 28.69
C VAL A 35 11.82 -11.81 29.47
N ARG A 36 12.58 -12.61 30.24
CA ARG A 36 12.06 -13.75 31.02
C ARG A 36 11.06 -14.64 30.25
N PRO A 37 11.41 -15.18 29.06
CA PRO A 37 10.50 -16.04 28.33
C PRO A 37 10.21 -17.32 29.12
N GLU A 38 8.96 -17.79 29.15
CA GLU A 38 8.59 -18.89 30.07
C GLU A 38 9.07 -20.26 29.60
N ARG A 39 8.78 -20.61 28.34
CA ARG A 39 9.01 -21.97 27.80
C ARG A 39 9.94 -21.97 26.60
N TRP A 40 10.77 -20.95 26.47
CA TRP A 40 11.63 -20.74 25.30
C TRP A 40 12.50 -21.97 25.00
N THR A 41 12.29 -22.54 23.82
CA THR A 41 13.22 -23.48 23.21
C THR A 41 13.30 -23.20 21.72
N ARG A 42 14.53 -23.23 21.18
CA ARG A 42 14.76 -23.05 19.74
C ARG A 42 14.01 -24.10 18.93
N GLU A 43 13.98 -25.34 19.38
CA GLU A 43 13.32 -26.48 18.70
C GLU A 43 11.84 -26.23 18.43
N LYS A 44 11.12 -25.58 19.37
CA LYS A 44 9.70 -25.26 19.20
C LYS A 44 9.45 -24.01 18.37
N ALA A 45 10.39 -23.06 18.39
CA ALA A 45 10.26 -21.81 17.64
C ALA A 45 10.70 -21.93 16.17
N LEU A 46 11.75 -22.71 15.91
CA LEU A 46 12.41 -22.82 14.61
C LEU A 46 11.47 -23.19 13.46
N PRO A 47 10.51 -24.14 13.60
CA PRO A 47 9.62 -24.50 12.50
C PRO A 47 8.72 -23.34 12.03
N LEU A 48 8.46 -22.37 12.91
CA LEU A 48 7.60 -21.21 12.63
C LEU A 48 8.40 -20.01 12.07
N ALA A 49 9.72 -19.99 12.26
CA ALA A 49 10.58 -18.87 11.86
C ALA A 49 10.89 -18.82 10.37
N THR A 50 10.72 -19.93 9.63
CA THR A 50 11.19 -20.13 8.24
C THR A 50 12.71 -19.99 8.10
N SER A 51 13.26 -20.30 6.92
CA SER A 51 14.71 -20.21 6.66
C SER A 51 15.28 -18.81 6.86
N GLN A 52 14.50 -17.76 6.58
CA GLN A 52 14.93 -16.36 6.70
C GLN A 52 14.88 -15.84 8.15
N GLY A 53 13.95 -16.34 8.97
CA GLY A 53 13.83 -15.96 10.37
C GLY A 53 14.69 -16.81 11.32
N ALA A 54 15.12 -18.01 10.91
CA ALA A 54 15.94 -18.90 11.74
C ALA A 54 17.21 -18.24 12.31
N PRO A 55 18.00 -17.45 11.54
CA PRO A 55 19.20 -16.79 12.07
C PRO A 55 18.92 -15.79 13.19
N LEU A 56 17.71 -15.22 13.25
CA LEU A 56 17.32 -14.33 14.34
C LEU A 56 17.11 -15.08 15.66
N LEU A 57 16.79 -16.38 15.61
CA LEU A 57 16.72 -17.22 16.80
C LEU A 57 18.10 -17.57 17.37
N ASP A 58 19.13 -17.52 16.53
CA ASP A 58 20.52 -17.80 16.93
C ASP A 58 21.21 -16.55 17.50
N THR A 59 20.68 -15.37 17.19
CA THR A 59 21.26 -14.06 17.57
C THR A 59 20.38 -13.27 18.54
N LEU A 60 19.22 -13.81 18.94
CA LEU A 60 18.37 -13.15 19.93
C LEU A 60 19.05 -13.08 21.29
N THR A 61 18.69 -12.05 22.05
CA THR A 61 19.21 -11.84 23.41
C THR A 61 18.12 -12.17 24.42
N VAL A 62 18.46 -12.94 25.45
CA VAL A 62 17.58 -13.19 26.59
C VAL A 62 18.03 -12.29 27.74
N CYS A 63 17.10 -11.50 28.26
CA CYS A 63 17.33 -10.53 29.35
C CYS A 63 16.55 -10.93 30.60
N ASP A 64 17.09 -10.56 31.75
CA ASP A 64 16.48 -10.84 33.05
C ASP A 64 15.38 -9.85 33.39
N ASP A 65 15.38 -8.64 32.83
CA ASP A 65 14.29 -7.69 33.00
C ASP A 65 14.12 -6.78 31.77
N LEU A 66 13.03 -6.01 31.78
CA LEU A 66 12.70 -5.11 30.68
C LEU A 66 13.65 -3.90 30.63
N ALA A 67 14.15 -3.45 31.78
CA ALA A 67 15.03 -2.30 31.86
C ALA A 67 16.34 -2.57 31.09
N GLU A 68 16.92 -3.76 31.26
CA GLU A 68 18.09 -4.23 30.51
C GLU A 68 17.84 -4.22 28.99
N ALA A 69 16.71 -4.79 28.56
CA ALA A 69 16.39 -4.92 27.15
C ALA A 69 16.22 -3.57 26.44
N VAL A 70 15.75 -2.54 27.15
CA VAL A 70 15.49 -1.20 26.60
C VAL A 70 16.52 -0.14 26.99
N ALA A 71 17.50 -0.45 27.84
CA ALA A 71 18.48 0.50 28.36
C ALA A 71 19.14 1.41 27.31
N PRO A 72 19.55 0.93 26.11
CA PRO A 72 20.17 1.80 25.11
C PRO A 72 19.18 2.53 24.20
N CYS A 73 17.87 2.30 24.36
CA CYS A 73 16.84 2.83 23.47
C CYS A 73 16.40 4.24 23.91
N SER A 74 16.39 5.18 22.98
CA SER A 74 15.91 6.55 23.21
C SER A 74 14.38 6.68 23.10
N LEU A 75 13.74 5.69 22.49
CA LEU A 75 12.29 5.57 22.39
C LEU A 75 11.88 4.13 22.70
N VAL A 76 10.91 3.97 23.60
CA VAL A 76 10.32 2.68 23.96
C VAL A 76 8.81 2.79 23.77
N VAL A 77 8.28 2.00 22.84
CA VAL A 77 6.85 1.94 22.52
C VAL A 77 6.26 0.63 23.06
N GLY A 78 5.41 0.73 24.08
CA GLY A 78 4.67 -0.40 24.63
C GLY A 78 3.38 -0.66 23.86
N THR A 79 3.04 -1.92 23.63
CA THR A 79 1.78 -2.30 22.96
C THR A 79 0.68 -2.64 23.97
N THR A 80 -0.55 -2.20 23.70
CA THR A 80 -1.70 -2.51 24.56
C THR A 80 -3.03 -2.55 23.80
N ALA A 81 -3.88 -3.53 24.12
CA ALA A 81 -5.27 -3.58 23.67
C ALA A 81 -6.21 -2.74 24.57
N ARG A 82 -5.76 -2.36 25.77
CA ARG A 82 -6.59 -1.67 26.76
C ARG A 82 -6.62 -0.17 26.48
N THR A 83 -7.80 0.37 26.28
CA THR A 83 -8.05 1.81 26.15
C THR A 83 -8.57 2.39 27.48
N GLY A 84 -8.25 3.65 27.77
CA GLY A 84 -8.74 4.36 28.96
C GLY A 84 -7.88 4.26 30.22
N GLY A 85 -8.36 4.90 31.31
CA GLY A 85 -7.63 5.05 32.58
C GLY A 85 -6.42 6.00 32.48
N TRP A 86 -5.30 5.63 33.09
CA TRP A 86 -4.04 6.40 33.04
C TRP A 86 -3.29 6.29 31.69
N ARG A 87 -3.76 5.43 30.78
CA ARG A 87 -3.17 5.24 29.43
C ARG A 87 -3.58 6.42 28.54
N ARG A 88 -2.93 7.57 28.74
CA ARG A 88 -3.09 8.77 27.90
C ARG A 88 -2.17 8.69 26.68
N GLN A 89 -2.54 9.40 25.61
CA GLN A 89 -1.73 9.51 24.38
C GLN A 89 -1.45 8.17 23.68
N LEU A 90 -2.48 7.33 23.55
CA LEU A 90 -2.39 6.12 22.71
C LEU A 90 -2.18 6.53 21.25
N SER A 91 -1.21 5.90 20.60
CA SER A 91 -0.94 6.05 19.18
C SER A 91 -1.44 4.82 18.42
N THR A 92 -1.91 5.03 17.19
CA THR A 92 -2.11 3.92 16.26
C THR A 92 -0.75 3.36 15.81
N PRO A 93 -0.67 2.14 15.26
CA PRO A 93 0.58 1.59 14.74
C PRO A 93 1.27 2.52 13.72
N ARG A 94 0.48 3.18 12.87
CA ARG A 94 0.99 4.15 11.88
C ARG A 94 1.61 5.38 12.52
N GLN A 95 0.97 5.92 13.56
CA GLN A 95 1.49 7.07 14.30
C GLN A 95 2.77 6.71 15.07
N ALA A 96 2.78 5.56 15.75
CA ALA A 96 3.98 5.05 16.42
C ALA A 96 5.12 4.84 15.42
N ALA A 97 4.83 4.24 14.26
CA ALA A 97 5.80 3.98 13.21
C ALA A 97 6.45 5.25 12.67
N ALA A 98 5.72 6.37 12.57
CA ALA A 98 6.28 7.65 12.15
C ALA A 98 7.32 8.18 13.15
N GLU A 99 7.03 8.11 14.46
CA GLU A 99 7.98 8.51 15.51
C GLU A 99 9.20 7.57 15.53
N VAL A 100 8.98 6.26 15.42
CA VAL A 100 10.04 5.25 15.29
C VAL A 100 10.94 5.54 14.10
N ALA A 101 10.37 5.79 12.92
CA ALA A 101 11.13 6.07 11.71
C ALA A 101 11.99 7.34 11.85
N ALA A 102 11.47 8.40 12.47
CA ALA A 102 12.21 9.62 12.74
C ALA A 102 13.44 9.36 13.64
N ARG A 103 13.26 8.60 14.73
CA ARG A 103 14.35 8.22 15.65
C ARG A 103 15.40 7.33 14.98
N LEU A 104 14.95 6.36 14.19
CA LEU A 104 15.85 5.49 13.43
C LEU A 104 16.65 6.28 12.37
N ALA A 105 16.04 7.27 11.72
CA ALA A 105 16.72 8.14 10.76
C ALA A 105 17.79 9.03 11.43
N ALA A 106 17.57 9.42 12.70
CA ALA A 106 18.56 10.10 13.53
C ALA A 106 19.68 9.15 14.05
N GLY A 107 19.63 7.86 13.70
CA GLY A 107 20.58 6.86 14.16
C GLY A 107 20.34 6.44 15.62
N GLU A 108 19.18 6.71 16.21
CA GLU A 108 18.92 6.30 17.57
C GLU A 108 18.49 4.82 17.65
N GLN A 109 18.64 4.22 18.84
CA GLN A 109 18.11 2.89 19.14
C GLN A 109 16.67 3.01 19.64
N VAL A 110 15.78 2.14 19.17
CA VAL A 110 14.35 2.17 19.49
C VAL A 110 13.86 0.78 19.86
N ALA A 111 12.92 0.67 20.79
CA ALA A 111 12.29 -0.60 21.17
C ALA A 111 10.78 -0.58 20.94
N LEU A 112 10.26 -1.68 20.39
CA LEU A 112 8.85 -2.03 20.42
C LEU A 112 8.67 -3.17 21.42
N VAL A 113 7.81 -2.96 22.42
CA VAL A 113 7.63 -3.87 23.55
C VAL A 113 6.27 -4.54 23.46
N PHE A 114 6.26 -5.87 23.54
CA PHE A 114 5.08 -6.70 23.42
C PHE A 114 4.94 -7.58 24.66
N GLY A 115 3.73 -7.63 25.21
CA GLY A 115 3.43 -8.40 26.42
C GLY A 115 3.09 -9.87 26.19
N PRO A 116 2.93 -10.65 27.26
CA PRO A 116 2.47 -12.04 27.20
C PRO A 116 1.05 -12.15 26.62
N GLU A 117 0.76 -13.29 26.03
CA GLU A 117 -0.45 -13.59 25.25
C GLU A 117 -1.75 -13.48 26.04
N ASP A 118 -1.72 -13.77 27.34
CA ASP A 118 -2.91 -13.84 28.20
C ASP A 118 -3.22 -12.52 28.92
N ARG A 119 -2.21 -11.69 29.23
CA ARG A 119 -2.39 -10.50 30.08
C ARG A 119 -1.94 -9.18 29.44
N GLY A 120 -1.12 -9.25 28.38
CA GLY A 120 -0.38 -8.11 27.87
C GLY A 120 0.60 -7.53 28.89
N LEU A 121 1.12 -6.34 28.60
CA LEU A 121 2.07 -5.64 29.47
C LEU A 121 1.42 -5.24 30.80
N SER A 122 2.13 -5.53 31.91
CA SER A 122 1.76 -5.09 33.24
C SER A 122 2.02 -3.59 33.41
N ASN A 123 1.44 -2.95 34.43
CA ASN A 123 1.69 -1.53 34.67
C ASN A 123 3.19 -1.25 34.91
N ALA A 124 3.91 -2.15 35.59
CA ALA A 124 5.35 -2.04 35.78
C ALA A 124 6.13 -2.09 34.46
N ASP A 125 5.70 -2.92 33.49
CA ASP A 125 6.33 -2.91 32.16
C ASP A 125 6.04 -1.60 31.40
N LEU A 126 4.83 -1.05 31.57
CA LEU A 126 4.42 0.19 30.92
C LEU A 126 5.17 1.40 31.47
N GLU A 127 5.68 1.37 32.71
CA GLU A 127 6.52 2.44 33.27
C GLU A 127 7.84 2.62 32.49
N HIS A 128 8.32 1.58 31.82
CA HIS A 128 9.48 1.67 30.92
C HIS A 128 9.13 2.22 29.53
N CYS A 129 7.85 2.42 29.22
CA CYS A 129 7.37 2.80 27.89
C CYS A 129 7.02 4.29 27.84
N GLY A 130 7.83 5.09 27.15
CA GLY A 130 7.54 6.52 26.95
C GLY A 130 6.38 6.79 25.98
N ARG A 131 5.98 5.78 25.20
CA ARG A 131 4.82 5.82 24.30
C ARG A 131 4.05 4.52 24.38
N LEU A 132 2.75 4.61 24.11
CA LEU A 132 1.88 3.47 23.99
C LEU A 132 1.25 3.42 22.60
N ALA A 133 1.18 2.22 22.04
CA ALA A 133 0.52 1.94 20.78
C ALA A 133 -0.63 0.95 20.98
N THR A 134 -1.77 1.25 20.39
CA THR A 134 -2.94 0.36 20.37
C THR A 134 -3.32 0.07 18.92
N ILE A 135 -3.42 -1.21 18.58
CA ILE A 135 -3.89 -1.66 17.28
C ILE A 135 -5.42 -1.56 17.27
N PRO A 136 -6.03 -0.70 16.43
CA PRO A 136 -7.48 -0.66 16.32
C PRO A 136 -8.02 -2.00 15.85
N THR A 137 -8.97 -2.54 16.60
CA THR A 137 -9.58 -3.86 16.41
C THR A 137 -11.09 -3.74 16.62
N ALA A 138 -11.84 -4.78 16.27
CA ALA A 138 -13.27 -4.81 16.56
C ALA A 138 -13.49 -4.78 18.09
N PRO A 139 -14.51 -4.06 18.61
CA PRO A 139 -14.71 -3.91 20.06
C PRO A 139 -14.88 -5.24 20.83
N ASP A 140 -15.44 -6.24 20.18
CA ASP A 140 -15.71 -7.60 20.68
C ASP A 140 -14.50 -8.54 20.58
N ALA A 141 -13.46 -8.17 19.82
CA ALA A 141 -12.27 -8.99 19.57
C ALA A 141 -10.99 -8.14 19.62
N SER A 142 -10.70 -7.57 20.79
CA SER A 142 -9.62 -6.59 20.96
C SER A 142 -8.21 -7.18 21.19
N SER A 143 -8.12 -8.47 21.51
CA SER A 143 -6.84 -9.14 21.78
C SER A 143 -6.32 -9.86 20.54
N LEU A 144 -5.22 -9.37 19.98
CA LEU A 144 -4.51 -10.04 18.89
C LEU A 144 -3.51 -11.06 19.42
N ASN A 145 -3.20 -12.07 18.60
CA ASN A 145 -2.06 -12.94 18.86
C ASN A 145 -0.76 -12.10 18.88
N LEU A 146 0.17 -12.45 19.76
CA LEU A 146 1.45 -11.74 19.94
C LEU A 146 2.19 -11.52 18.61
N ALA A 147 2.36 -12.57 17.80
CA ALA A 147 3.09 -12.47 16.55
C ALA A 147 2.34 -11.65 15.49
N GLN A 148 1.00 -11.60 15.53
CA GLN A 148 0.21 -10.71 14.68
C GLN A 148 0.40 -9.24 15.07
N ALA A 149 0.47 -8.93 16.37
CA ALA A 149 0.79 -7.59 16.83
C ALA A 149 2.20 -7.16 16.41
N VAL A 150 3.19 -8.05 16.55
CA VAL A 150 4.56 -7.83 16.04
C VAL A 150 4.55 -7.55 14.54
N LEU A 151 3.84 -8.38 13.77
CA LEU A 151 3.71 -8.26 12.32
C LEU A 151 3.19 -6.90 11.89
N LEU A 152 2.08 -6.43 12.47
CA LEU A 152 1.46 -5.16 12.12
C LEU A 152 2.36 -3.96 12.44
N LEU A 153 3.01 -3.96 13.61
CA LEU A 153 3.87 -2.86 14.03
C LEU A 153 5.15 -2.80 13.19
N VAL A 154 5.81 -3.95 12.95
CA VAL A 154 7.05 -3.97 12.16
C VAL A 154 6.78 -3.63 10.69
N TYR A 155 5.62 -4.02 10.16
CA TYR A 155 5.16 -3.64 8.83
C TYR A 155 4.97 -2.13 8.70
N GLU A 156 4.23 -1.49 9.60
CA GLU A 156 4.03 -0.03 9.57
C GLU A 156 5.37 0.70 9.76
N CYS A 157 6.28 0.20 10.61
CA CYS A 157 7.64 0.74 10.71
C CYS A 157 8.41 0.61 9.39
N ARG A 158 8.28 -0.51 8.65
CA ARG A 158 8.92 -0.70 7.35
C ARG A 158 8.40 0.27 6.31
N LEU A 159 7.10 0.55 6.31
CA LEU A 159 6.46 1.53 5.43
C LEU A 159 6.89 2.97 5.74
N ALA A 160 7.07 3.30 7.03
CA ALA A 160 7.45 4.64 7.46
C ALA A 160 8.93 4.99 7.16
N LEU A 161 9.79 3.99 6.93
CA LEU A 161 11.20 4.21 6.61
C LEU A 161 11.42 4.68 5.16
N PRO A 162 12.42 5.55 4.91
CA PRO A 162 12.85 5.89 3.56
C PRO A 162 13.20 4.65 2.74
N GLY A 163 12.82 4.62 1.45
CA GLY A 163 13.07 3.46 0.59
C GLY A 163 12.22 2.22 0.91
N ALA A 164 11.11 2.38 1.63
CA ALA A 164 10.01 1.42 1.55
C ALA A 164 9.61 1.27 0.07
N PRO A 165 9.50 0.04 -0.47
CA PRO A 165 9.02 -0.13 -1.83
C PRO A 165 7.63 0.50 -1.89
N ARG A 166 7.52 1.60 -2.63
CA ARG A 166 6.22 2.00 -3.14
C ARG A 166 5.86 0.90 -4.10
N LEU A 167 4.77 0.20 -3.81
CA LEU A 167 4.15 -0.67 -4.79
C LEU A 167 3.62 0.27 -5.87
N ASP A 168 4.52 0.73 -6.74
CA ASP A 168 4.18 1.38 -7.98
C ASP A 168 3.62 0.27 -8.88
N ASP A 169 2.42 -0.20 -8.54
CA ASP A 169 1.63 -1.09 -9.38
C ASP A 169 1.11 -0.26 -10.53
N HIS A 170 1.96 -0.03 -11.53
CA HIS A 170 1.62 0.49 -12.85
C HIS A 170 2.83 0.22 -13.74
N GLY A 171 3.04 -1.05 -14.14
CA GLY A 171 4.11 -1.43 -15.06
C GLY A 171 4.27 -0.40 -16.17
N ALA A 172 5.38 0.35 -16.14
CA ALA A 172 5.72 1.44 -17.06
C ALA A 172 4.52 2.19 -17.68
N LEU A 173 3.50 2.57 -16.88
CA LEU A 173 2.41 3.36 -17.43
C LEU A 173 2.98 4.74 -17.76
N SER A 174 3.03 5.07 -19.06
CA SER A 174 3.56 6.33 -19.57
C SER A 174 3.04 7.54 -18.79
N ARG A 175 3.79 8.65 -18.81
CA ARG A 175 3.35 9.91 -18.18
C ARG A 175 1.93 10.31 -18.61
N ARG A 176 1.29 11.11 -17.77
CA ARG A 176 0.01 11.78 -18.10
C ARG A 176 0.20 12.69 -19.31
N VAL A 177 -0.86 12.84 -20.10
CA VAL A 177 -0.83 13.81 -21.20
C VAL A 177 -0.80 15.23 -20.64
N THR A 178 -0.06 16.12 -21.30
CA THR A 178 -0.10 17.55 -20.97
C THR A 178 -1.45 18.15 -21.39
N ARG A 179 -1.74 19.37 -20.94
CA ARG A 179 -2.93 20.10 -21.42
C ARG A 179 -2.91 20.27 -22.94
N GLU A 180 -1.77 20.61 -23.50
CA GLU A 180 -1.58 20.76 -24.95
C GLU A 180 -1.84 19.44 -25.71
N GLU A 181 -1.34 18.32 -25.22
CA GLU A 181 -1.58 17.00 -25.81
C GLU A 181 -3.05 16.58 -25.71
N ARG A 182 -3.72 16.95 -24.61
CA ARG A 182 -5.16 16.74 -24.44
C ARG A 182 -5.97 17.56 -25.44
N ASP A 183 -5.65 18.85 -25.58
CA ASP A 183 -6.34 19.72 -26.54
C ASP A 183 -6.16 19.18 -27.99
N LEU A 184 -4.98 18.62 -28.31
CA LEU A 184 -4.73 17.95 -29.59
C LEU A 184 -5.56 16.67 -29.78
N LEU A 185 -5.65 15.84 -28.73
CA LEU A 185 -6.48 14.63 -28.74
C LEU A 185 -7.96 14.99 -28.96
N ASP A 186 -8.46 15.98 -28.22
CA ASP A 186 -9.85 16.44 -28.29
C ASP A 186 -10.20 16.99 -29.67
N ALA A 187 -9.34 17.86 -30.23
CA ALA A 187 -9.52 18.39 -31.58
C ALA A 187 -9.52 17.27 -32.64
N THR A 188 -8.61 16.29 -32.50
CA THR A 188 -8.49 15.18 -33.45
C THR A 188 -9.71 14.26 -33.38
N LEU A 189 -10.14 13.91 -32.17
CA LEU A 189 -11.28 13.03 -31.93
C LEU A 189 -12.58 13.70 -32.39
N LYS A 190 -12.77 14.98 -32.08
CA LYS A 190 -13.92 15.77 -32.54
C LYS A 190 -14.01 15.78 -34.06
N ARG A 191 -12.91 16.06 -34.77
CA ARG A 191 -12.86 15.98 -36.24
C ARG A 191 -13.20 14.59 -36.75
N SER A 192 -12.56 13.55 -36.21
CA SER A 192 -12.81 12.16 -36.65
C SER A 192 -14.26 11.72 -36.42
N LEU A 193 -14.92 12.19 -35.37
CA LEU A 193 -16.34 11.92 -35.13
C LEU A 193 -17.27 12.71 -36.07
N MET A 194 -16.88 13.89 -36.51
CA MET A 194 -17.59 14.63 -37.58
C MET A 194 -17.44 13.92 -38.93
N ASP A 195 -16.24 13.47 -39.28
CA ASP A 195 -15.95 12.80 -40.56
C ASP A 195 -16.78 11.52 -40.77
N ILE A 196 -17.13 10.83 -39.69
CA ILE A 196 -17.99 9.63 -39.74
C ILE A 196 -19.49 9.93 -39.52
N GLY A 197 -19.88 11.21 -39.43
CA GLY A 197 -21.25 11.64 -39.24
C GLY A 197 -21.84 11.41 -37.83
N PHE A 198 -21.00 11.10 -36.83
CA PHE A 198 -21.45 10.93 -35.44
C PHE A 198 -21.74 12.27 -34.76
N LEU A 199 -20.85 13.26 -34.94
CA LEU A 199 -21.08 14.64 -34.50
C LEU A 199 -21.71 15.46 -35.62
N ARG A 200 -22.76 16.20 -35.30
CA ARG A 200 -23.40 17.12 -36.25
C ARG A 200 -22.60 18.43 -36.39
N PRO A 201 -22.53 19.04 -37.59
CA PRO A 201 -21.74 20.26 -37.83
C PRO A 201 -22.31 21.54 -37.23
N ASP A 202 -23.60 21.54 -36.89
CA ASP A 202 -24.33 22.69 -36.35
C ASP A 202 -23.87 23.08 -34.94
N ASN A 203 -23.55 22.09 -34.09
CA ASN A 203 -23.04 22.34 -32.75
C ASN A 203 -22.11 21.23 -32.21
N PRO A 204 -20.95 21.02 -32.84
CA PRO A 204 -20.08 19.89 -32.51
C PRO A 204 -19.44 20.02 -31.12
N ASP A 205 -19.26 21.23 -30.59
CA ASP A 205 -18.73 21.46 -29.23
C ASP A 205 -19.66 20.97 -28.14
N TYR A 206 -20.96 21.27 -28.25
CA TYR A 206 -21.95 20.86 -27.27
C TYR A 206 -22.05 19.34 -27.16
N PHE A 207 -22.07 18.64 -28.30
CA PHE A 207 -22.16 17.18 -28.32
C PHE A 207 -20.84 16.48 -27.96
N PHE A 208 -19.70 17.14 -28.10
CA PHE A 208 -18.39 16.60 -27.70
C PHE A 208 -18.09 16.77 -26.21
N LEU A 209 -18.67 17.78 -25.55
CA LEU A 209 -18.39 18.12 -24.15
C LEU A 209 -18.52 16.95 -23.15
N PRO A 210 -19.52 16.04 -23.25
CA PRO A 210 -19.59 14.87 -22.37
C PRO A 210 -18.39 13.93 -22.53
N LEU A 211 -17.88 13.76 -23.75
CA LEU A 211 -16.71 12.93 -24.05
C LEU A 211 -15.43 13.58 -23.55
N ALA A 212 -15.26 14.89 -23.75
CA ALA A 212 -14.14 15.64 -23.17
C ALA A 212 -14.08 15.48 -21.64
N ARG A 213 -15.23 15.65 -20.96
CA ARG A 213 -15.33 15.44 -19.49
C ARG A 213 -15.04 14.01 -19.06
N PHE A 214 -15.38 13.02 -19.89
CA PHE A 214 -15.01 11.63 -19.63
C PHE A 214 -13.50 11.43 -19.72
N LEU A 215 -12.86 11.94 -20.78
CA LEU A 215 -11.40 11.88 -20.96
C LEU A 215 -10.64 12.64 -19.85
N ASP A 216 -11.23 13.72 -19.30
CA ASP A 216 -10.68 14.42 -18.13
C ASP A 216 -10.67 13.54 -16.89
N ARG A 217 -11.79 12.88 -16.58
CA ARG A 217 -11.88 11.97 -15.43
C ARG A 217 -11.05 10.70 -15.59
N ALA A 218 -10.87 10.23 -16.83
CA ALA A 218 -10.07 9.05 -17.14
C ALA A 218 -8.56 9.26 -16.91
N ASP A 219 -8.12 10.51 -16.73
CA ASP A 219 -6.74 10.85 -16.37
C ASP A 219 -5.70 10.25 -17.33
N VAL A 220 -6.00 10.40 -18.63
CA VAL A 220 -5.37 9.77 -19.79
C VAL A 220 -3.83 9.88 -19.77
N ARG A 221 -3.19 8.77 -20.09
CA ARG A 221 -1.74 8.62 -20.24
C ARG A 221 -1.31 8.64 -21.69
N ARG A 222 -0.03 8.94 -21.93
CA ARG A 222 0.52 9.09 -23.27
C ARG A 222 0.29 7.87 -24.18
N HIS A 223 0.49 6.65 -23.71
CA HIS A 223 0.23 5.45 -24.53
C HIS A 223 -1.25 5.26 -24.87
N GLU A 224 -2.17 5.64 -23.97
CA GLU A 224 -3.61 5.63 -24.21
C GLU A 224 -4.00 6.71 -25.23
N MET A 225 -3.39 7.89 -25.14
CA MET A 225 -3.54 8.92 -26.19
C MET A 225 -3.02 8.42 -27.54
N ASP A 226 -1.84 7.79 -27.61
CA ASP A 226 -1.30 7.25 -28.86
C ASP A 226 -2.25 6.21 -29.48
N LEU A 227 -2.89 5.39 -28.64
CA LEU A 227 -3.94 4.45 -29.04
C LEU A 227 -5.18 5.18 -29.58
N LEU A 228 -5.70 6.17 -28.87
CA LEU A 228 -6.87 6.96 -29.28
C LEU A 228 -6.59 7.73 -30.58
N MET A 229 -5.41 8.32 -30.72
CA MET A 229 -4.94 8.96 -31.95
C MET A 229 -4.83 7.93 -33.09
N GLY A 230 -4.42 6.69 -32.78
CA GLY A 230 -4.41 5.57 -33.72
C GLY A 230 -5.81 5.16 -34.17
N ILE A 231 -6.81 5.22 -33.30
CA ILE A 231 -8.23 5.02 -33.64
C ILE A 231 -8.69 6.13 -34.59
N CYS A 232 -8.45 7.40 -34.25
CA CYS A 232 -8.81 8.55 -35.08
C CYS A 232 -8.21 8.46 -36.49
N ARG A 233 -6.92 8.10 -36.61
CA ARG A 233 -6.26 7.89 -37.92
C ARG A 233 -6.93 6.81 -38.75
N ARG A 234 -7.40 5.71 -38.13
CA ARG A 234 -8.11 4.63 -38.83
C ARG A 234 -9.52 5.07 -39.25
N MET A 235 -10.24 5.81 -38.42
CA MET A 235 -11.55 6.37 -38.75
C MET A 235 -11.45 7.31 -39.96
N ALA A 236 -10.51 8.24 -39.94
CA ALA A 236 -10.31 9.21 -41.02
C ALA A 236 -10.00 8.54 -42.38
N ARG A 237 -9.13 7.51 -42.39
CA ARG A 237 -8.83 6.74 -43.61
C ARG A 237 -10.07 6.06 -44.20
N ARG A 238 -10.93 5.52 -43.33
CA ARG A 238 -12.14 4.80 -43.75
C ARG A 238 -13.21 5.75 -44.30
N ALA A 239 -13.41 6.89 -43.65
CA ALA A 239 -14.30 7.95 -44.12
C ALA A 239 -13.88 8.47 -45.51
N ALA A 240 -12.58 8.68 -45.73
CA ALA A 240 -12.03 9.09 -47.03
C ALA A 240 -12.18 8.01 -48.13
N SER A 241 -12.11 6.72 -47.78
CA SER A 241 -12.35 5.64 -48.75
C SER A 241 -13.82 5.47 -49.13
N SER A 242 -14.76 5.81 -48.23
CA SER A 242 -16.20 5.74 -48.51
C SER A 242 -16.72 6.92 -49.33
N SER A 243 -16.00 8.05 -49.40
CA SER A 243 -16.36 9.20 -50.23
C SER A 243 -15.93 9.10 -51.69
N VAL A 244 -15.24 8.02 -52.10
CA VAL A 244 -14.64 7.85 -53.45
C VAL A 244 -15.43 6.91 -54.37
N ASP A 245 -16.64 6.48 -54.01
CA ASP A 245 -17.48 5.71 -54.95
C ASP A 245 -18.83 6.39 -55.30
N PRO A 246 -18.85 7.29 -56.31
CA PRO A 246 -20.07 7.74 -56.97
C PRO A 246 -20.49 6.85 -58.17
N ALA A 247 -19.88 5.67 -58.40
CA ALA A 247 -19.93 5.01 -59.72
C ALA A 247 -20.47 3.56 -59.73
N SER A 248 -21.36 3.16 -58.81
CA SER A 248 -22.07 1.87 -58.91
C SER A 248 -23.61 1.92 -58.93
N ALA A 249 -24.22 3.10 -59.02
CA ALA A 249 -25.67 3.23 -59.30
C ALA A 249 -25.91 3.78 -60.71
N ARG A 250 -25.87 2.91 -61.73
CA ARG A 250 -26.46 3.24 -63.03
C ARG A 250 -28.00 3.28 -62.91
N PRO A 251 -28.68 4.18 -63.65
CA PRO A 251 -30.13 4.25 -63.65
C PRO A 251 -30.72 3.16 -64.56
N ALA A 252 -31.71 2.42 -64.06
CA ALA A 252 -32.66 1.74 -64.94
C ALA A 252 -33.69 2.77 -65.40
N ALA A 253 -33.70 3.03 -66.70
CA ALA A 253 -34.65 3.89 -67.37
C ALA A 253 -36.08 3.30 -67.33
N GLY A 254 -37.04 4.16 -66.98
CA GLY A 254 -38.37 4.30 -67.59
C GLY A 254 -39.25 3.07 -67.83
N ALA A 255 -40.34 3.00 -67.06
CA ALA A 255 -41.68 2.81 -67.62
C ALA A 255 -42.66 3.67 -66.80
N GLY A 256 -43.43 4.51 -67.50
CA GLY A 256 -44.29 5.55 -66.95
C GLY A 256 -45.56 5.04 -66.25
N PRO A 257 -46.41 5.96 -65.77
CA PRO A 257 -47.57 5.66 -64.95
C PRO A 257 -48.83 5.57 -65.81
N GLU A 258 -49.65 4.52 -65.69
CA GLU A 258 -51.11 4.59 -65.95
C GLU A 258 -51.85 3.49 -65.14
N ASN A 259 -52.81 3.96 -64.32
CA ASN A 259 -53.94 3.30 -63.65
C ASN A 259 -53.74 2.02 -62.82
#